data_AF-A0A7W3XU64-F1
#
_entry.id   AF-A0A7W3XU64-F1
#
_cell.length_a   1.000
_cell.length_b   1.000
_cell.length_c   1.000
_cell.angle_alpha   90.00
_cell.angle_beta   90.00
_cell.angle_gamma   90.00
#
_symmetry.space_group_name_H-M   'P 1'
#
loop_
_entity.id
_entity.type
_entity.pdbx_description
1 polymer ?
#
loop_
_entity_poly.entity_id
_entity_poly.type
_entity_poly.pdbx_seq_one_letter_code
_entity_poly.pdbx_strand_id
1 'polypeptide(L)'
;MNYKNGKDVLPPRLLKELQRYIQGELLYIPKSEKSRALWGELSGTRTSIAKRNQEIYYMHHKGHSISDLAKTYYLSDESIRKILSKMRASYREAAATASE
;
A
#
# COMPACT_ATOMS: atom_id res chain seq x y z
N MET A 1 -17.73 -1.31 10.16
CA MET A 1 -16.62 -0.91 11.05
C MET A 1 -17.08 -1.12 12.48
N ASN A 2 -16.36 -1.91 13.28
CA ASN A 2 -16.72 -2.15 14.67
C ASN A 2 -16.18 -0.98 15.51
N TYR A 3 -16.99 0.08 15.66
CA TYR A 3 -16.60 1.24 16.47
C TYR A 3 -16.69 0.87 17.95
N LYS A 4 -15.72 1.32 18.74
CA LYS A 4 -15.75 1.19 20.20
C LYS A 4 -15.98 2.57 20.81
N ASN A 5 -16.91 2.66 21.75
CA ASN A 5 -17.12 3.91 22.46
C ASN A 5 -15.89 4.19 23.35
N GLY A 6 -15.35 5.40 23.27
CA GLY A 6 -14.21 5.82 24.09
C GLY A 6 -14.46 5.67 25.59
N LYS A 7 -15.71 5.83 26.05
CA LYS A 7 -16.12 5.62 27.45
C LYS A 7 -15.92 4.17 27.91
N ASP A 8 -16.02 3.21 27.00
CA ASP A 8 -15.96 1.78 27.32
C ASP A 8 -14.52 1.25 27.32
N VAL A 9 -13.58 1.97 26.68
CA VAL A 9 -12.22 1.46 26.41
C VAL A 9 -11.09 2.33 26.96
N LEU A 10 -11.35 3.61 27.27
CA LEU A 10 -10.33 4.54 27.73
C LEU A 10 -10.40 4.75 29.24
N PRO A 11 -9.26 4.86 29.94
CA PRO A 11 -9.23 5.29 31.33
C PRO A 11 -9.90 6.67 31.51
N PRO A 12 -10.65 6.91 32.61
CA PRO A 12 -11.38 8.16 32.81
C PRO A 12 -10.52 9.43 32.73
N ARG A 13 -9.27 9.36 33.23
CA ARG A 13 -8.33 10.49 33.16
C ARG A 13 -7.94 10.82 31.72
N LEU A 14 -7.70 9.81 30.89
CA LEU A 14 -7.34 10.00 29.48
C LEU A 14 -8.52 10.52 28.67
N LEU A 15 -9.72 9.98 28.91
CA LEU A 15 -10.93 10.46 28.25
C LEU A 15 -11.17 11.96 28.56
N LYS A 16 -11.04 12.35 29.83
CA LYS A 16 -11.18 13.75 30.24
C LYS A 16 -10.16 14.66 29.56
N GLU A 17 -8.92 14.20 29.40
CA GLU A 17 -7.89 14.97 28.70
C GLU A 17 -8.19 15.09 27.20
N LEU A 18 -8.56 13.99 26.53
CA LEU A 18 -8.95 14.03 25.10
C LEU A 18 -10.10 14.99 24.83
N GLN A 19 -11.09 15.05 25.73
CA GLN A 19 -12.22 15.98 25.63
C GLN A 19 -11.80 17.46 25.67
N ARG A 20 -10.60 17.79 26.14
CA ARG A 20 -10.07 19.17 26.04
C ARG A 20 -9.66 19.54 24.62
N TYR A 21 -9.38 18.55 23.78
CA TYR A 21 -8.93 18.74 22.40
C TYR A 21 -10.03 18.47 21.37
N ILE A 22 -10.88 17.46 21.60
CA ILE A 22 -11.91 17.03 20.66
C ILE A 22 -13.10 16.40 21.38
N GLN A 23 -14.33 16.77 21.00
CA GLN A 23 -15.57 16.26 21.62
C GLN A 23 -16.63 16.00 20.56
N GLY A 24 -17.33 14.87 20.65
CA GLY A 24 -18.43 14.54 19.72
C GLY A 24 -17.99 14.09 18.32
N GLU A 25 -16.69 13.92 18.08
CA GLU A 25 -16.13 13.54 16.79
C GLU A 25 -15.48 12.16 16.78
N LEU A 26 -15.25 11.62 15.58
CA LEU A 26 -14.59 10.34 15.37
C LEU A 26 -13.07 10.51 15.31
N LEU A 27 -12.36 9.96 16.31
CA LEU A 27 -10.90 9.97 16.37
C LEU A 27 -10.32 8.62 15.92
N TYR A 28 -9.45 8.64 14.91
CA TYR A 28 -8.70 7.46 14.50
C TYR A 28 -7.44 7.29 15.36
N ILE A 29 -7.29 6.13 16.00
CA ILE A 29 -6.07 5.75 16.72
C ILE A 29 -5.29 4.77 15.84
N PRO A 30 -4.13 5.19 15.27
CA PRO A 30 -3.32 4.29 14.47
C PRO A 30 -2.75 3.15 15.32
N LYS A 31 -2.56 1.98 14.71
CA LYS A 31 -1.83 0.87 15.36
C LYS A 31 -0.42 1.32 15.74
N SER A 32 0.06 0.82 16.89
CA SER A 32 1.44 1.02 17.32
C SER A 32 2.41 0.51 16.25
N GLU A 33 3.51 1.23 16.04
CA GLU A 33 4.41 1.04 14.90
C GLU A 33 4.99 -0.38 14.81
N LYS A 34 5.15 -1.06 15.95
CA LYS A 34 5.60 -2.45 16.03
C LYS A 34 4.63 -3.47 15.44
N SER A 35 3.38 -3.09 15.16
CA SER A 35 2.32 -3.95 14.62
C SER A 35 1.68 -3.41 13.33
N ARG A 36 2.30 -2.40 12.71
CA ARG A 36 1.89 -1.95 11.38
C ARG A 36 2.36 -2.98 10.36
N ALA A 37 1.48 -3.94 10.07
CA ALA A 37 1.51 -4.56 8.75
C ALA A 37 1.38 -3.43 7.72
N LEU A 38 2.31 -3.37 6.77
CA LEU A 38 2.27 -2.39 5.70
C LEU A 38 0.98 -2.58 4.90
N TRP A 39 0.49 -1.52 4.28
CA TRP A 39 -0.78 -1.56 3.55
C TRP A 39 -0.82 -2.74 2.57
N GLY A 40 -1.85 -3.59 2.70
CA GLY A 40 -2.04 -4.78 1.88
C GLY A 40 -1.27 -6.03 2.30
N GLU A 41 -0.49 -6.02 3.39
CA GLU A 41 0.20 -7.23 3.90
C GLU A 41 -0.77 -8.23 4.53
N LEU A 42 -1.71 -7.76 5.36
CA LEU A 42 -2.70 -8.64 6.01
C LEU A 42 -3.73 -9.21 5.02
N SER A 43 -3.99 -8.51 3.91
CA SER A 43 -4.96 -8.93 2.88
C SER A 43 -4.31 -9.65 1.69
N GLY A 44 -2.97 -9.80 1.68
CA GLY A 44 -2.22 -10.36 0.53
C GLY A 44 -2.22 -9.48 -0.73
N THR A 45 -2.94 -8.36 -0.72
CA THR A 45 -3.08 -7.44 -1.85
C THR A 45 -1.74 -6.84 -2.27
N ARG A 46 -0.84 -6.60 -1.31
CA ARG A 46 0.49 -6.07 -1.62
C ARG A 46 1.30 -7.07 -2.46
N THR A 47 1.25 -8.35 -2.08
CA THR A 47 1.94 -9.43 -2.80
C THR A 47 1.34 -9.67 -4.17
N SER A 48 0.01 -9.65 -4.31
CA SER A 48 -0.64 -9.83 -5.61
C SER A 48 -0.33 -8.70 -6.58
N ILE A 49 -0.33 -7.45 -6.10
CA ILE A 49 0.05 -6.27 -6.91
C ILE A 49 1.53 -6.37 -7.31
N ALA A 50 2.43 -6.78 -6.39
CA ALA A 50 3.84 -6.93 -6.70
C ALA A 50 4.07 -7.99 -7.79
N LYS A 51 3.44 -9.17 -7.66
CA LYS A 51 3.50 -10.25 -8.65
C LYS A 51 2.98 -9.79 -10.02
N ARG A 52 1.81 -9.14 -10.06
CA ARG A 52 1.25 -8.58 -11.29
C ARG A 52 2.20 -7.59 -11.95
N ASN A 53 2.80 -6.70 -11.16
CA ASN A 53 3.72 -5.69 -11.71
C ASN A 53 5.01 -6.30 -12.27
N GLN A 54 5.53 -7.37 -11.65
CA GLN A 54 6.64 -8.15 -12.20
C GLN A 54 6.26 -8.82 -13.53
N GLU A 55 5.06 -9.40 -13.61
CA GLU A 55 4.55 -10.04 -14.81
C GLU A 55 4.35 -9.04 -15.95
N ILE A 56 3.76 -7.86 -15.67
CA ILE A 56 3.63 -6.75 -16.63
C ILE A 56 5.01 -6.36 -17.19
N TYR A 57 6.02 -6.21 -16.32
CA TYR A 57 7.36 -5.85 -16.75
C TYR A 57 8.00 -6.91 -17.64
N TYR A 58 7.85 -8.18 -17.28
CA TYR A 58 8.35 -9.31 -18.06
C TYR A 58 7.69 -9.40 -19.44
N MET A 59 6.36 -9.28 -19.50
CA MET A 59 5.61 -9.34 -20.76
C MET A 59 5.95 -8.16 -21.68
N HIS A 60 6.15 -6.96 -21.12
CA HIS A 60 6.66 -5.81 -21.86
C HIS A 60 8.06 -6.08 -22.42
N HIS A 61 8.96 -6.72 -21.66
CA HIS A 61 10.29 -7.09 -22.15
C HIS A 61 10.24 -8.14 -23.26
N LYS A 62 9.20 -8.98 -23.29
CA LYS A 62 8.89 -9.89 -24.40
C LYS A 62 8.29 -9.22 -25.64
N GLY A 63 8.12 -7.90 -25.64
CA GLY A 63 7.64 -7.13 -26.80
C GLY A 63 6.16 -6.80 -26.80
N HIS A 64 5.41 -7.08 -25.73
CA HIS A 64 4.01 -6.63 -25.64
C HIS A 64 3.93 -5.12 -25.53
N SER A 65 3.01 -4.50 -26.29
CA SER A 65 2.82 -3.06 -26.26
C SER A 65 2.14 -2.61 -24.96
N ILE A 66 2.26 -1.31 -24.64
CA ILE A 66 1.57 -0.71 -23.49
C ILE A 66 0.05 -0.89 -23.61
N SER A 67 -0.50 -0.75 -24.82
CA SER A 67 -1.95 -0.88 -25.06
C SER A 67 -2.44 -2.31 -24.84
N ASP A 68 -1.66 -3.31 -25.25
CA ASP A 68 -2.01 -4.72 -25.02
C ASP A 68 -2.03 -5.05 -23.54
N LEU A 69 -1.00 -4.61 -22.80
CA LEU A 69 -0.91 -4.80 -21.36
C LEU A 69 -2.03 -4.05 -20.62
N ALA A 70 -2.36 -2.83 -21.05
CA ALA A 70 -3.47 -2.06 -20.49
C ALA A 70 -4.80 -2.85 -20.60
N LYS A 71 -5.07 -3.46 -21.75
CA LYS A 71 -6.25 -4.31 -21.96
C LYS A 71 -6.20 -5.59 -21.14
N THR A 72 -5.08 -6.32 -21.16
CA THR A 72 -4.94 -7.61 -20.46
C THR A 72 -5.10 -7.48 -18.94
N TYR A 73 -4.57 -6.39 -18.36
CA TYR A 73 -4.59 -6.19 -16.91
C TYR A 73 -5.68 -5.23 -16.44
N TYR A 74 -6.56 -4.76 -17.34
CA TYR A 74 -7.63 -3.80 -17.05
C TYR A 74 -7.12 -2.54 -16.36
N LEU A 75 -6.03 -1.98 -16.90
CA LEU A 75 -5.37 -0.77 -16.40
C LEU A 75 -5.33 0.31 -17.48
N SER A 76 -5.17 1.56 -17.07
CA SER A 76 -4.86 2.62 -18.02
C SER A 76 -3.42 2.50 -18.53
N ASP A 77 -3.17 2.97 -19.75
CA ASP A 77 -1.81 3.10 -20.32
C ASP A 77 -0.85 3.82 -19.37
N GLU A 78 -1.33 4.87 -18.69
CA GLU A 78 -0.53 5.62 -17.72
C GLU A 78 -0.14 4.77 -16.50
N SER A 79 -1.06 3.94 -16.02
CA SER A 79 -0.76 3.00 -14.94
C SER A 79 0.31 1.99 -15.36
N ILE A 80 0.22 1.47 -16.59
CA ILE A 80 1.24 0.57 -17.16
C ILE A 80 2.59 1.28 -17.24
N ARG A 81 2.66 2.50 -17.79
CA ARG A 81 3.92 3.29 -17.86
C ARG A 81 4.54 3.50 -16.48
N LYS A 82 3.72 3.86 -15.48
CA LYS A 82 4.16 4.05 -14.10
C LYS A 82 4.70 2.76 -13.48
N ILE A 83 4.03 1.63 -13.72
CA ILE A 83 4.49 0.31 -13.27
C ILE A 83 5.86 0.00 -13.89
N LEU A 84 6.00 0.14 -15.21
CA LEU A 84 7.25 -0.13 -15.92
C LEU A 84 8.40 0.75 -15.42
N SER A 85 8.14 2.05 -15.23
CA SER A 85 9.15 2.98 -14.70
C SER A 85 9.64 2.56 -13.30
N LYS A 86 8.72 2.23 -12.40
CA LYS A 86 9.05 1.77 -11.04
C LYS A 86 9.82 0.44 -11.05
N MET A 87 9.40 -0.52 -11.87
CA MET A 87 10.11 -1.80 -11.99
C MET A 87 11.53 -1.60 -12.52
N ARG A 88 11.74 -0.72 -13.52
CA ARG A 88 13.08 -0.39 -14.02
C ARG A 88 13.99 0.25 -12.96
N ALA A 89 13.44 1.08 -12.07
CA ALA A 89 14.23 1.66 -10.98
C ALA A 89 14.64 0.57 -9.98
N SER A 90 13.68 -0.25 -9.53
CA SER A 90 13.94 -1.35 -8.58
C SER A 90 14.93 -2.38 -9.11
N TYR A 91 14.85 -2.77 -10.38
CA TYR A 91 15.83 -3.69 -10.97
C TYR A 91 17.22 -3.07 -11.12
N ARG A 92 17.31 -1.76 -11.36
CA ARG A 92 18.61 -1.06 -11.40
C ARG A 92 19.25 -0.99 -10.03
N GLU A 93 18.47 -0.69 -8.99
CA GLU A 93 18.93 -0.69 -7.60
C GLU A 93 19.43 -2.09 -7.19
N ALA A 94 18.68 -3.14 -7.51
CA ALA A 94 19.07 -4.52 -7.20
C ALA A 94 20.37 -4.96 -7.91
N ALA A 95 20.57 -4.53 -9.16
CA ALA A 95 21.79 -4.82 -9.91
C ALA A 95 23.02 -4.10 -9.31
N ALA A 96 22.84 -2.87 -8.80
CA ALA A 96 23.91 -2.10 -8.16
C ALA A 96 24.36 -2.76 -6.85
N THR A 97 23.43 -3.22 -6.01
CA THR A 97 23.73 -3.89 -4.73
C THR A 97 24.33 -5.29 -4.87
N ALA A 98 24.18 -5.94 -6.03
CA ALA A 98 24.74 -7.26 -6.30
C ALA A 98 26.18 -7.21 -6.82
N SER A 99 26.71 -6.00 -7.07
CA SER A 99 28.07 -5.76 -7.56
C SER A 99 29.02 -5.25 -6.47
N GLU A 100 28.55 -5.20 -5.21
CA GLU A 100 29.30 -4.95 -3.97
C GLU A 100 29.40 -6.24 -3.14
#